data_AF-A0A091AGZ7-F1
#
_entry.id   AF-A0A091AGZ7-F1
#
_cell.length_a   1.000
_cell.length_b   1.000
_cell.length_c   1.000
_cell.angle_alpha   90.00
_cell.angle_beta   90.00
_cell.angle_gamma   90.00
#
_symmetry.space_group_name_H-M   'P 1'
#
loop_
_entity.id
_entity.type
_entity.pdbx_description
1 polymer ?
#
loop_
_entity_poly.entity_id
_entity_poly.type
_entity_poly.pdbx_seq_one_letter_code
_entity_poly.pdbx_strand_id
1 'polypeptide(L)'
;EKRAMMMLLQGQVGGIIGTHTHVASDDFQISQGTAYMSDIGLTGCRDNVIGMDSSVPVERFLTGVSGRFEVPEKCRKILQIAVMNLEEGKCTDAFKLKIFDDGRVLRTDAWIED
;
A
#
# COMPACT_ATOMS: atom_id res chain seq x y z
N GLU A 1 -10.80 -10.83 0.17
CA GLU A 1 -11.12 -10.34 -1.18
C GLU A 1 -9.89 -10.20 -2.08
N LYS A 2 -8.95 -9.29 -1.80
CA LYS A 2 -7.79 -9.02 -2.66
C LYS A 2 -6.96 -10.26 -3.06
N ARG A 3 -6.67 -11.15 -2.11
CA ARG A 3 -5.96 -12.41 -2.40
C ARG A 3 -6.77 -13.37 -3.27
N ALA A 4 -8.10 -13.36 -3.17
CA ALA A 4 -8.96 -14.17 -4.04
C ALA A 4 -8.90 -13.67 -5.50
N MET A 5 -8.81 -12.35 -5.70
CA MET A 5 -8.61 -11.75 -7.03
C MET A 5 -7.29 -12.22 -7.66
N MET A 6 -6.23 -12.35 -6.85
CA MET A 6 -4.97 -12.93 -7.32
C MET A 6 -5.12 -14.38 -7.78
N MET A 7 -5.79 -15.23 -7.00
CA MET A 7 -6.03 -16.63 -7.38
C MET A 7 -6.90 -16.76 -8.64
N LEU A 8 -7.77 -15.79 -8.90
CA LEU A 8 -8.63 -15.77 -10.08
C LEU A 8 -7.89 -15.32 -11.36
N LEU A 9 -6.96 -14.38 -11.24
CA LEU A 9 -6.41 -13.63 -12.40
C LEU A 9 -4.90 -13.79 -12.61
N GLN A 10 -4.16 -14.44 -11.70
CA GLN A 10 -2.73 -14.68 -11.91
C GLN A 10 -2.47 -15.39 -13.24
N GLY A 11 -1.43 -14.97 -13.95
CA GLY A 11 -1.10 -15.42 -15.31
C GLY A 11 -1.91 -14.77 -16.43
N GLN A 12 -2.97 -14.03 -16.12
CA GLN A 12 -3.82 -13.34 -17.11
C GLN A 12 -3.64 -11.82 -17.14
N VAL A 13 -3.06 -11.24 -16.08
CA VAL A 13 -2.84 -9.79 -15.95
C VAL A 13 -1.42 -9.50 -15.49
N GLY A 14 -0.85 -8.36 -15.88
CA GLY A 14 0.52 -8.00 -15.51
C GLY A 14 0.69 -7.67 -14.02
N GLY A 15 -0.33 -7.14 -13.34
CA GLY A 15 -0.25 -6.84 -11.92
C GLY A 15 -1.58 -6.51 -11.24
N ILE A 16 -1.64 -6.79 -9.94
CA ILE A 16 -2.79 -6.58 -9.05
C ILE A 16 -2.24 -5.92 -7.76
N ILE A 17 -2.32 -4.60 -7.69
CA ILE A 17 -1.85 -3.82 -6.54
C ILE A 17 -3.06 -3.27 -5.79
N GLY A 18 -3.29 -3.76 -4.58
CA GLY A 18 -4.39 -3.30 -3.75
C GLY A 18 -4.15 -1.93 -3.11
N THR A 19 -5.23 -1.26 -2.75
CA THR A 19 -5.27 0.04 -2.04
C THR A 19 -6.38 0.00 -0.97
N HIS A 20 -6.70 1.15 -0.35
CA HIS A 20 -7.78 1.38 0.63
C HIS A 20 -7.37 1.29 2.11
N THR A 21 -6.56 0.33 2.54
CA THR A 21 -6.34 0.12 3.99
C THR A 21 -5.36 1.11 4.61
N HIS A 22 -4.63 1.86 3.78
CA HIS A 22 -3.61 2.86 4.16
C HIS A 22 -2.36 2.26 4.83
N VAL A 23 -2.36 0.96 5.15
CA VAL A 23 -1.21 0.25 5.73
C VAL A 23 -0.61 -0.66 4.66
N ALA A 24 0.66 -0.43 4.35
CA ALA A 24 1.39 -1.26 3.40
C ALA A 24 1.52 -2.71 3.89
N SER A 25 1.24 -3.66 3.03
CA SER A 25 1.52 -5.07 3.27
C SER A 25 2.95 -5.45 2.90
N ASP A 26 3.42 -6.57 3.44
CA ASP A 26 4.74 -7.17 3.20
C ASP A 26 4.63 -8.43 2.32
N ASP A 27 3.78 -8.36 1.29
CA ASP A 27 3.40 -9.50 0.45
C ASP A 27 3.68 -9.28 -1.05
N PHE A 28 4.64 -8.41 -1.37
CA PHE A 28 4.92 -8.02 -2.74
C PHE A 28 5.64 -9.12 -3.52
N GLN A 29 4.92 -9.79 -4.41
CA GLN A 29 5.43 -10.93 -5.16
C GLN A 29 5.09 -10.87 -6.64
N ILE A 30 5.76 -11.65 -7.46
CA ILE A 30 5.40 -11.94 -8.84
C ILE A 30 5.13 -13.44 -8.94
N SER A 31 3.91 -13.82 -9.28
CA SER A 31 3.51 -15.23 -9.47
C SER A 31 2.89 -15.39 -10.84
N GLN A 32 3.37 -16.38 -11.61
CA GLN A 32 2.92 -16.65 -12.99
C GLN A 32 2.98 -15.43 -13.93
N GLY A 33 3.93 -14.50 -13.70
CA GLY A 33 4.03 -13.26 -14.46
C GLY A 33 3.00 -12.18 -14.06
N THR A 34 2.37 -12.31 -12.89
CA THR A 34 1.49 -11.29 -12.31
C THR A 34 2.11 -10.75 -11.02
N ALA A 35 2.42 -9.46 -10.98
CA ALA A 35 2.81 -8.78 -9.74
C ALA A 35 1.61 -8.65 -8.80
N TYR A 36 1.79 -8.87 -7.50
CA TYR A 36 0.73 -8.80 -6.49
C TYR A 36 1.20 -8.15 -5.20
N MET A 37 0.38 -7.25 -4.66
CA MET A 37 0.53 -6.71 -3.31
C MET A 37 -0.85 -6.44 -2.72
N SER A 38 -1.12 -6.90 -1.49
CA SER A 38 -2.43 -6.69 -0.86
C SER A 38 -2.72 -5.21 -0.63
N ASP A 39 -1.76 -4.40 -0.22
CA ASP A 39 -1.96 -2.96 -0.12
C ASP A 39 -0.66 -2.18 -0.30
N ILE A 40 -0.68 -1.20 -1.20
CA ILE A 40 0.44 -0.28 -1.40
C ILE A 40 0.67 0.63 -0.20
N GLY A 41 -0.36 0.85 0.62
CA GLY A 41 -0.36 1.77 1.75
C GLY A 41 -0.75 3.19 1.34
N LEU A 42 -0.54 4.14 2.25
CA LEU A 42 -0.92 5.54 2.03
C LEU A 42 0.22 6.38 1.41
N THR A 43 -0.17 7.46 0.74
CA THR A 43 0.67 8.63 0.43
C THR A 43 0.07 9.85 1.13
N GLY A 44 0.79 10.46 2.08
CA GLY A 44 0.24 11.44 3.03
C GLY A 44 0.78 11.29 4.46
N CYS A 45 0.01 11.72 5.46
CA CYS A 45 0.38 11.68 6.89
C CYS A 45 0.46 10.24 7.42
N ARG A 46 1.62 9.84 7.96
CA ARG A 46 1.90 8.45 8.41
C ARG A 46 2.00 8.26 9.92
N ASP A 47 1.95 9.33 10.69
CA ASP A 47 2.17 9.35 12.14
C ASP A 47 0.89 9.50 12.96
N ASN A 48 -0.27 9.30 12.33
CA ASN A 48 -1.58 9.35 12.97
C ASN A 48 -2.45 8.15 12.54
N VAL A 49 -3.77 8.24 12.70
CA VAL A 49 -4.70 7.14 12.39
C VAL A 49 -5.08 7.19 10.92
N ILE A 50 -4.42 6.34 10.12
CA ILE A 50 -4.67 6.19 8.66
C ILE A 50 -4.75 7.52 7.89
N GLY A 51 -3.93 8.50 8.26
CA GLY A 51 -3.86 9.82 7.62
C GLY A 51 -4.73 10.92 8.25
N MET A 52 -5.53 10.58 9.27
CA MET A 52 -6.35 11.52 10.03
C MET A 52 -5.74 11.81 11.39
N ASP A 53 -6.00 12.98 11.97
CA ASP A 53 -5.64 13.32 13.35
C ASP A 53 -6.16 12.23 14.31
N SER A 54 -5.34 11.85 15.29
CA SER A 54 -5.64 10.71 16.16
C SER A 54 -6.75 10.96 17.17
N SER A 55 -7.04 12.22 17.53
CA SER A 55 -7.99 12.57 18.60
C SER A 55 -9.38 11.99 18.36
N VAL A 56 -10.01 12.32 17.22
CA VAL A 56 -11.39 11.93 16.90
C VAL A 56 -11.56 10.41 16.69
N PRO A 57 -10.70 9.72 15.91
CA PRO A 57 -10.77 8.27 15.79
C PRO A 57 -10.61 7.55 17.13
N VAL A 58 -9.66 7.96 17.97
CA VAL A 58 -9.42 7.32 19.28
C VAL A 58 -10.60 7.55 20.22
N GLU A 59 -11.11 8.78 20.31
CA GLU A 59 -12.29 9.08 21.12
C GLU A 59 -13.50 8.27 20.65
N ARG A 60 -13.71 8.15 19.34
CA ARG A 60 -14.79 7.34 18.77
C ARG A 60 -14.67 5.86 19.14
N PHE A 61 -13.46 5.29 19.14
CA PHE A 61 -13.25 3.90 19.57
C PHE A 61 -13.52 3.69 21.06
N LEU A 62 -13.23 4.70 21.91
CA LEU A 62 -13.42 4.62 23.35
C LEU A 62 -14.88 4.86 23.78
N THR A 63 -15.58 5.76 23.10
CA THR A 63 -16.88 6.28 23.55
C THR A 63 -18.04 5.93 22.62
N GLY A 64 -17.76 5.54 21.37
CA GLY A 64 -18.76 5.37 20.32
C GLY A 64 -19.29 6.69 19.73
N VAL A 65 -18.91 7.84 20.29
CA VAL A 65 -19.33 9.16 19.82
C VAL A 65 -18.63 9.49 18.51
N SER A 66 -19.38 9.91 17.51
CA SER A 66 -18.83 10.36 16.24
C SER A 66 -18.36 11.81 16.31
N GLY A 67 -17.27 12.11 15.61
CA GLY A 67 -16.78 13.45 15.39
C GLY A 67 -16.33 13.64 13.94
N ARG A 68 -15.97 14.87 13.58
CA ARG A 68 -15.44 15.18 12.25
C ARG A 68 -13.96 14.76 12.19
N PHE A 69 -13.59 13.95 11.21
CA PHE A 69 -12.18 13.66 10.96
C PHE A 69 -11.48 14.85 10.31
N GLU A 70 -10.26 15.11 10.76
CA GLU A 70 -9.43 16.19 10.26
C GLU A 70 -8.11 15.63 9.74
N VAL A 71 -7.66 16.15 8.60
CA VAL A 71 -6.33 15.85 8.06
C VAL A 71 -5.37 16.85 8.69
N PRO A 72 -4.32 16.40 9.41
CA PRO A 72 -3.39 17.32 10.06
C PRO A 72 -2.66 18.21 9.04
N GLU A 73 -2.54 19.51 9.32
CA GLU A 73 -1.73 20.42 8.49
C GLU A 73 -0.22 20.11 8.59
N LYS A 74 0.21 19.65 9.77
CA LYS A 74 1.59 19.25 10.08
C LYS A 74 1.61 17.80 10.55
N CYS A 75 2.33 16.98 9.81
CA CYS A 75 2.48 15.54 10.06
C CYS A 75 3.76 15.04 9.39
N ARG A 76 4.25 13.88 9.82
CA ARG A 76 5.28 13.14 9.07
C ARG A 76 4.64 12.54 7.83
N LYS A 77 5.18 12.83 6.66
CA LYS A 77 4.64 12.38 5.37
C LYS A 77 5.41 11.18 4.81
N ILE A 78 4.72 10.40 4.00
CA ILE A 78 5.28 9.30 3.21
C ILE A 78 4.67 9.31 1.82
N LEU A 79 5.47 8.94 0.82
CA LEU A 79 5.05 8.62 -0.53
C LEU A 79 5.37 7.14 -0.79
N GLN A 80 4.37 6.38 -1.21
CA GLN A 80 4.53 4.96 -1.53
C GLN A 80 4.16 4.69 -2.98
N ILE A 81 5.08 4.04 -3.71
CA ILE A 81 4.95 3.77 -5.15
C ILE A 81 5.39 2.33 -5.41
N ALA A 82 4.68 1.63 -6.29
CA ALA A 82 5.15 0.40 -6.90
C ALA A 82 5.54 0.67 -8.36
N VAL A 83 6.69 0.17 -8.76
CA VAL A 83 7.21 0.19 -10.13
C VAL A 83 7.24 -1.24 -10.63
N MET A 84 6.70 -1.48 -11.81
CA MET A 84 6.59 -2.81 -12.42
C MET A 84 7.08 -2.72 -13.87
N ASN A 85 7.97 -3.63 -14.25
CA ASN A 85 8.37 -3.82 -15.64
C ASN A 85 7.49 -4.90 -16.25
N LEU A 86 6.91 -4.60 -17.42
CA LEU A 86 5.99 -5.47 -18.13
C LEU A 86 6.52 -5.80 -19.52
N GLU A 87 6.61 -7.09 -19.83
CA GLU A 87 6.97 -7.63 -21.14
C GLU A 87 5.86 -8.57 -21.61
N GLU A 88 5.32 -8.34 -22.81
CA GLU A 88 4.24 -9.15 -23.38
C GLU A 88 3.03 -9.35 -22.43
N GLY A 89 2.74 -8.34 -21.61
CA GLY A 89 1.63 -8.36 -20.64
C GLY A 89 1.93 -9.09 -19.33
N LYS A 90 3.13 -9.63 -19.15
CA LYS A 90 3.60 -10.27 -17.91
C LYS A 90 4.59 -9.35 -17.18
N CYS A 91 4.56 -9.38 -15.85
CA CYS A 91 5.55 -8.71 -15.04
C CYS A 91 6.82 -9.55 -14.89
N THR A 92 7.96 -8.96 -15.23
CA THR A 92 9.29 -9.60 -15.19
C THR A 92 10.05 -9.25 -13.92
N ASP A 93 9.94 -7.99 -13.48
CA ASP A 93 10.45 -7.52 -12.20
C ASP A 93 9.62 -6.33 -11.69
N ALA A 94 9.65 -6.14 -10.36
CA ALA A 94 8.94 -5.05 -9.72
C ALA A 94 9.59 -4.68 -8.38
N PHE A 95 9.45 -3.41 -7.98
CA PHE A 95 9.92 -2.94 -6.68
C PHE A 95 9.04 -1.80 -6.14
N LYS A 96 8.99 -1.71 -4.82
CA LYS A 96 8.27 -0.68 -4.07
C LYS A 96 9.25 0.32 -3.49
N LEU A 97 8.88 1.59 -3.54
CA LEU A 97 9.58 2.66 -2.83
C LEU A 97 8.70 3.23 -1.72
N LYS A 98 9.29 3.41 -0.55
CA LYS A 98 8.78 4.24 0.55
C LYS A 98 9.68 5.45 0.68
N ILE A 99 9.19 6.62 0.30
CA ILE A 99 9.92 7.89 0.34
C ILE A 99 9.36 8.70 1.50
N PHE A 100 10.21 9.03 2.46
CA PHE A 100 9.85 9.78 3.66
C PHE A 100 10.18 11.27 3.49
N ASP A 101 9.43 12.12 4.17
CA ASP A 101 9.65 13.57 4.19
C ASP A 101 10.97 14.01 4.86
N ASP A 102 11.58 13.11 5.63
CA ASP A 102 12.92 13.29 6.20
C ASP A 102 14.06 12.83 5.27
N GLY A 103 13.76 12.53 4.00
CA GLY A 103 14.72 12.17 2.97
C GLY A 103 15.11 10.70 2.95
N ARG A 104 14.62 9.87 3.88
CA ARG A 104 14.82 8.42 3.82
C ARG A 104 14.08 7.82 2.63
N VAL A 105 14.72 6.84 1.98
CA VAL A 105 14.10 6.03 0.92
C VAL A 105 14.33 4.57 1.25
N LEU A 106 13.26 3.79 1.32
CA LEU A 106 13.33 2.33 1.46
C LEU A 106 12.83 1.69 0.16
N ARG A 107 13.62 0.76 -0.37
CA ARG A 107 13.26 -0.08 -1.50
C ARG A 107 12.93 -1.49 -1.02
N THR A 108 11.86 -2.06 -1.57
CA THR A 108 11.49 -3.46 -1.36
C THR A 108 11.20 -4.08 -2.71
N ASP A 109 12.08 -4.98 -3.16
CA ASP A 109 11.89 -5.72 -4.40
C ASP A 109 10.81 -6.79 -4.22
N ALA A 110 10.01 -7.01 -5.27
CA ALA A 110 9.06 -8.11 -5.30
C ALA A 110 9.85 -9.42 -5.43
N TRP A 111 9.49 -10.44 -4.65
CA TRP A 111 10.07 -11.76 -4.85
C TRP A 111 9.34 -12.50 -5.96
N ILE A 112 10.06 -13.37 -6.66
CA ILE A 112 9.46 -14.24 -7.68
C ILE A 112 9.04 -15.53 -6.98
N GLU A 113 7.77 -15.88 -7.15
CA GLU A 113 7.18 -17.14 -6.69
C GLU A 113 7.07 -18.08 -7.90
N ASP A 114 7.73 -19.24 -7.82
CA ASP A 114 7.78 -20.26 -8.89
C ASP A 114 6.42 -20.96 -9.12
#